data_AF-A0A7S2JDV9-F1
#
_entry.id   AF-A0A7S2JDV9-F1
#
_cell.length_a   1.000
_cell.length_b   1.000
_cell.length_c   1.000
_cell.angle_alpha   90.00
_cell.angle_beta   90.00
_cell.angle_gamma   90.00
#
_symmetry.space_group_name_H-M   'P 1'
#
loop_
_entity.id
_entity.type
_entity.pdbx_description
1 polymer ?
#
loop_
_entity_poly.entity_id
_entity_poly.type
_entity_poly.pdbx_seq_one_letter_code
_entity_poly.pdbx_strand_id
1 'polypeptide(L)'
;RTEGRGPADEAHAFVLASNGALDVRCHAHGFGARALELRLRHCGGPGPLTVELPLGAVLVAAGQGRTQPLVAEEPVRVEVWPGEETQVRLTAFCGDSQGAVPRCPMVLTQYVVDSGYASGQAALWRWSAPFQPR
;
A
#
# COMPACT_ATOMS: atom_id res chain seq x y z
N ARG A 1 3.67 6.68 25.09
CA ARG A 1 3.74 7.56 23.91
C ARG A 1 4.82 7.00 23.01
N THR A 2 4.45 6.12 22.10
CA THR A 2 5.30 5.66 21.01
C THR A 2 4.74 6.36 19.78
N GLU A 3 5.50 7.32 19.27
CA GLU A 3 5.12 8.14 18.13
C GLU A 3 4.96 7.22 16.91
N GLY A 4 3.79 7.29 16.28
CA GLY A 4 3.55 6.61 15.01
C GLY A 4 4.57 7.09 14.00
N ARG A 5 5.33 6.16 13.42
CA ARG A 5 6.13 6.39 12.23
C ARG A 5 5.16 6.81 11.11
N GLY A 6 4.98 8.11 10.94
CA GLY A 6 4.23 8.67 9.82
C GLY A 6 5.01 8.51 8.50
N PRO A 7 4.40 8.89 7.36
CA PRO A 7 5.02 8.86 6.03
C PRO A 7 6.19 9.85 5.86
N ALA A 8 6.79 10.34 6.94
CA ALA A 8 7.95 11.24 6.91
C ALA A 8 9.30 10.48 6.88
N ASP A 9 9.27 9.15 6.88
CA ASP A 9 10.46 8.32 6.73
C ASP A 9 10.92 8.32 5.26
N GLU A 10 12.19 8.66 5.02
CA GLU A 10 12.79 8.68 3.67
C GLU A 10 12.72 7.32 2.98
N ALA A 11 12.66 6.23 3.75
CA ALA A 11 12.51 4.87 3.20
C ALA A 11 11.07 4.54 2.74
N HIS A 12 10.07 5.35 3.10
CA HIS A 12 8.67 5.04 2.81
C HIS A 12 8.41 5.07 1.29
N ALA A 13 7.82 3.99 0.75
CA ALA A 13 7.61 3.80 -0.69
C ALA A 13 6.87 4.98 -1.36
N PHE A 14 5.87 5.55 -0.69
CA PHE A 14 5.17 6.75 -1.19
C PHE A 14 6.10 7.98 -1.31
N VAL A 15 7.01 8.19 -0.35
CA VAL A 15 7.94 9.33 -0.34
C VAL A 15 8.95 9.18 -1.46
N LEU A 16 9.54 7.99 -1.57
CA LEU A 16 10.48 7.64 -2.65
C LEU A 16 9.82 7.72 -4.04
N ALA A 17 8.54 7.39 -4.14
CA ALA A 17 7.80 7.58 -5.39
C ALA A 17 7.58 9.07 -5.70
N SER A 18 7.18 9.83 -4.69
CA SER A 18 6.85 11.26 -4.83
C SER A 18 8.06 12.13 -5.16
N ASN A 19 9.26 11.74 -4.72
CA ASN A 19 10.51 12.45 -5.05
C ASN A 19 11.19 11.93 -6.33
N GLY A 20 10.60 10.93 -7.00
CA GLY A 20 11.10 10.36 -8.25
C GLY A 20 12.26 9.37 -8.11
N ALA A 21 12.65 8.98 -6.89
CA ALA A 21 13.69 7.96 -6.66
C ALA A 21 13.19 6.55 -7.00
N LEU A 22 11.89 6.30 -6.91
CA LEU A 22 11.27 4.99 -7.10
C LEU A 22 10.06 5.07 -8.04
N ASP A 23 9.98 4.17 -9.02
CA ASP A 23 8.78 3.94 -9.81
C ASP A 23 7.99 2.79 -9.17
N VAL A 24 6.73 3.07 -8.80
CA VAL A 24 5.85 2.14 -8.08
C VAL A 24 4.63 1.83 -8.94
N ARG A 25 4.50 0.57 -9.36
CA ARG A 25 3.33 0.07 -10.08
C ARG A 25 2.61 -0.97 -9.23
N CYS A 26 1.33 -0.75 -8.98
CA CYS A 26 0.51 -1.63 -8.15
C CYS A 26 -0.65 -2.23 -8.95
N HIS A 27 -0.95 -3.50 -8.71
CA HIS A 27 -2.11 -4.18 -9.31
C HIS A 27 -2.81 -5.07 -8.30
N ALA A 28 -4.12 -4.90 -8.17
CA ALA A 28 -4.95 -5.75 -7.32
C ALA A 28 -5.46 -6.98 -8.08
N HIS A 29 -5.53 -8.11 -7.38
CA HIS A 29 -6.10 -9.37 -7.84
C HIS A 29 -7.30 -9.82 -6.99
N GLY A 30 -7.61 -9.09 -5.92
CA GLY A 30 -8.68 -9.39 -4.97
C GLY A 30 -8.41 -8.77 -3.60
N PHE A 31 -8.73 -9.49 -2.53
CA PHE A 31 -8.31 -9.21 -1.14
C PHE A 31 -7.96 -10.54 -0.44
N GLY A 32 -7.25 -10.48 0.68
CA GLY A 32 -6.66 -11.64 1.36
C GLY A 32 -5.25 -11.97 0.85
N ALA A 33 -4.88 -13.25 0.86
CA ALA A 33 -3.53 -13.70 0.54
C ALA A 33 -3.12 -13.35 -0.90
N ARG A 34 -1.94 -12.74 -1.06
CA ARG A 34 -1.35 -12.37 -2.36
C ARG A 34 -2.29 -11.52 -3.24
N ALA A 35 -3.16 -10.74 -2.60
CA ALA A 35 -4.18 -9.94 -3.26
C ALA A 35 -3.61 -8.74 -4.02
N LEU A 36 -2.40 -8.31 -3.70
CA LEU A 36 -1.79 -7.11 -4.25
C LEU A 36 -0.37 -7.39 -4.73
N GLU A 37 -0.08 -7.02 -5.98
CA GLU A 37 1.25 -7.06 -6.57
C GLU A 37 1.81 -5.64 -6.66
N LEU A 38 3.03 -5.45 -6.18
CA LEU A 38 3.82 -4.23 -6.35
C LEU A 38 5.04 -4.55 -7.20
N ARG A 39 5.33 -3.67 -8.15
CA ARG A 39 6.59 -3.63 -8.88
C ARG A 39 7.28 -2.32 -8.54
N LEU A 40 8.47 -2.44 -8.00
CA LEU A 40 9.28 -1.37 -7.44
C LEU A 40 10.53 -1.26 -8.29
N ARG A 41 10.74 -0.14 -8.98
CA ARG A 41 11.90 0.06 -9.83
C ARG A 41 12.68 1.29 -9.39
N HIS A 42 13.96 1.11 -9.12
CA HIS A 42 14.84 2.22 -8.75
C HIS A 42 15.11 3.11 -9.97
N CYS A 43 14.81 4.40 -9.88
CA CYS A 43 14.89 5.33 -11.02
C CYS A 43 16.30 5.83 -11.36
N GLY A 44 17.24 5.76 -10.42
CA GLY A 44 18.67 6.07 -10.64
C GLY A 44 19.35 6.60 -9.38
N GLY A 45 20.68 6.48 -9.30
CA GLY A 45 21.44 6.85 -8.09
C GLY A 45 22.65 5.93 -7.87
N PRO A 46 23.55 6.27 -6.92
CA PRO A 46 24.82 5.58 -6.75
C PRO A 46 24.76 4.28 -5.91
N GLY A 47 23.64 4.01 -5.22
CA GLY A 47 23.54 2.87 -4.30
C GLY A 47 22.11 2.34 -4.15
N PRO A 48 21.91 1.24 -3.40
CA PRO A 48 20.59 0.64 -3.23
C PRO A 48 19.64 1.55 -2.46
N LEU A 49 18.34 1.47 -2.80
CA LEU A 49 17.27 2.06 -2.01
C LEU A 49 16.66 1.02 -1.09
N THR A 50 16.59 1.32 0.20
CA THR A 50 15.68 0.62 1.11
C THR A 50 14.27 1.16 0.90
N VAL A 51 13.35 0.31 0.48
CA VAL A 51 11.93 0.64 0.29
C VAL A 51 11.12 -0.04 1.39
N GLU A 52 10.41 0.77 2.17
CA GLU A 52 9.50 0.33 3.22
C GLU A 52 8.04 0.62 2.83
N LEU A 53 7.19 -0.39 3.00
CA LEU A 53 5.73 -0.24 2.96
C LEU A 53 5.18 -0.69 4.32
N PRO A 54 4.59 0.20 5.13
CA PRO A 54 4.11 -0.17 6.44
C PRO A 54 2.84 -1.03 6.36
N LEU A 55 2.60 -1.81 7.42
CA LEU A 55 1.27 -2.34 7.71
C LEU A 55 0.26 -1.18 7.71
N GLY A 56 -0.92 -1.40 7.15
CA GLY A 56 -1.95 -0.37 7.05
C GLY A 56 -1.81 0.56 5.85
N ALA A 57 -0.77 0.42 5.01
CA ALA A 57 -0.63 1.24 3.80
C ALA A 57 -1.86 1.10 2.89
N VAL A 58 -2.40 2.24 2.45
CA VAL A 58 -3.65 2.30 1.69
C VAL A 58 -3.39 2.44 0.20
N LEU A 59 -4.04 1.57 -0.59
CA LEU A 59 -4.05 1.60 -2.04
C LEU A 59 -5.47 1.74 -2.58
N VAL A 60 -5.64 2.59 -3.59
CA VAL A 60 -6.93 2.88 -4.24
C VAL A 60 -6.86 2.55 -5.73
N ALA A 61 -7.98 2.25 -6.40
CA ALA A 61 -7.94 2.00 -7.84
C ALA A 61 -7.53 3.26 -8.62
N ALA A 62 -6.77 3.06 -9.70
CA ALA A 62 -6.28 4.14 -10.56
C ALA A 62 -7.36 4.72 -11.51
N GLY A 63 -8.52 4.06 -11.63
CA GLY A 63 -9.57 4.38 -12.60
C GLY A 63 -10.87 4.89 -11.98
N GLN A 64 -11.85 5.15 -12.84
CA GLN A 64 -13.19 5.62 -12.44
C GLN A 64 -14.09 4.43 -12.08
N GLY A 65 -14.58 4.39 -10.84
CA GLY A 65 -15.50 3.36 -10.33
C GLY A 65 -15.34 3.14 -8.83
N ARG A 66 -16.42 2.75 -8.14
CA ARG A 66 -16.38 2.48 -6.69
C ARG A 66 -15.80 1.08 -6.42
N THR A 67 -14.49 0.96 -6.48
CA THR A 67 -13.76 -0.22 -5.98
C THR A 67 -13.31 0.00 -4.55
N GLN A 68 -13.38 -1.03 -3.72
CA GLN A 68 -12.87 -0.94 -2.35
C GLN A 68 -11.36 -0.64 -2.36
N PRO A 69 -10.86 0.23 -1.45
CA PRO A 69 -9.44 0.33 -1.21
C PRO A 69 -8.89 -0.97 -0.63
N LEU A 70 -7.61 -1.23 -0.90
CA LEU A 70 -6.86 -2.30 -0.25
C LEU A 70 -5.92 -1.72 0.80
N VAL A 71 -5.80 -2.43 1.91
CA VAL A 71 -4.96 -2.04 3.05
C VAL A 71 -3.95 -3.16 3.30
N ALA A 72 -2.66 -2.87 3.25
CA ALA A 72 -1.62 -3.87 3.48
C ALA A 72 -1.75 -4.50 4.87
N GLU A 73 -1.78 -5.84 4.93
CA GLU A 73 -1.93 -6.59 6.19
C GLU A 73 -0.59 -6.77 6.92
N GLU A 74 0.51 -6.67 6.20
CA GLU A 74 1.86 -6.88 6.72
C GLU A 74 2.82 -5.79 6.24
N PRO A 75 3.81 -5.40 7.05
CA PRO A 75 4.85 -4.49 6.60
C PRO A 75 5.79 -5.21 5.64
N VAL A 76 6.34 -4.48 4.69
CA VAL A 76 7.40 -4.94 3.80
C VAL A 76 8.58 -4.00 3.86
N ARG A 77 9.77 -4.60 3.82
CA ARG A 77 11.04 -3.91 3.63
C ARG A 77 11.86 -4.69 2.61
N VAL A 78 12.25 -4.02 1.53
CA VAL A 78 13.08 -4.59 0.47
C VAL A 78 14.17 -3.62 0.07
N GLU A 79 15.29 -4.14 -0.38
CA GLU A 79 16.33 -3.34 -1.05
C GLU A 79 16.16 -3.48 -2.56
N VAL A 80 16.20 -2.35 -3.27
CA VAL A 80 16.13 -2.30 -4.74
C VAL A 80 17.39 -1.62 -5.24
N TRP A 81 18.18 -2.31 -6.06
CA TRP A 81 19.41 -1.74 -6.62
C TRP A 81 19.12 -0.80 -7.80
N PRO A 82 20.05 0.14 -8.10
CA PRO A 82 19.89 1.03 -9.25
C PRO A 82 19.62 0.29 -10.57
N GLY A 83 18.50 0.64 -11.22
CA GLY A 83 18.08 0.04 -12.50
C GLY A 83 17.35 -1.29 -12.37
N GLU A 84 17.30 -1.90 -11.18
CA GLU A 84 16.55 -3.13 -10.95
C GLU A 84 15.05 -2.88 -10.74
N GLU A 85 14.26 -3.90 -11.08
CA GLU A 85 12.85 -3.99 -10.73
C GLU A 85 12.65 -5.18 -9.78
N THR A 86 12.07 -4.92 -8.62
CA THR A 86 11.70 -5.93 -7.63
C THR A 86 10.19 -6.08 -7.59
N GLN A 87 9.71 -7.32 -7.61
CA GLN A 87 8.30 -7.64 -7.46
C GLN A 87 7.99 -8.16 -6.06
N VAL A 88 6.95 -7.60 -5.43
CA VAL A 88 6.46 -8.00 -4.12
C VAL A 88 4.99 -8.39 -4.23
N ARG A 89 4.58 -9.45 -3.54
CA ARG A 89 3.16 -9.82 -3.39
C ARG A 89 2.76 -9.70 -1.94
N LEU A 90 1.65 -9.03 -1.69
CA LEU A 90 1.17 -8.71 -0.35
C LEU A 90 -0.16 -9.37 -0.08
N THR A 91 -0.36 -9.73 1.18
CA THR A 91 -1.69 -9.93 1.74
C THR A 91 -2.31 -8.57 2.04
N ALA A 92 -3.60 -8.40 1.73
CA ALA A 92 -4.29 -7.13 1.95
C ALA A 92 -5.72 -7.31 2.45
N PHE A 93 -6.11 -6.49 3.40
CA PHE A 93 -7.51 -6.36 3.81
C PHE A 93 -8.31 -5.53 2.80
N CYS A 94 -9.61 -5.76 2.80
CA CYS A 94 -10.59 -4.90 2.16
C CYS A 94 -10.90 -3.69 3.07
N GLY A 95 -10.76 -2.47 2.58
CA GLY A 95 -11.07 -1.26 3.36
C GLY A 95 -12.55 -0.85 3.34
N ASP A 96 -13.35 -1.34 2.38
CA ASP A 96 -14.77 -1.00 2.22
C ASP A 96 -15.61 -2.26 1.95
N SER A 97 -16.44 -2.63 2.91
CA SER A 97 -17.28 -3.83 2.84
C SER A 97 -18.32 -3.82 1.70
N GLN A 98 -18.64 -2.64 1.16
CA GLN A 98 -19.64 -2.43 0.12
C GLN A 98 -19.02 -2.12 -1.25
N GLY A 99 -17.70 -2.04 -1.33
CA GLY A 99 -17.00 -1.75 -2.57
C GLY A 99 -16.87 -2.98 -3.47
N ALA A 100 -16.76 -2.76 -4.78
CA ALA A 100 -16.44 -3.86 -5.69
C ALA A 100 -15.02 -4.38 -5.43
N VAL A 101 -14.83 -5.70 -5.48
CA VAL A 101 -13.53 -6.34 -5.32
C VAL A 101 -12.59 -5.92 -6.45
N PRO A 102 -11.39 -5.38 -6.15
CA PRO A 102 -10.54 -4.79 -7.17
C PRO A 102 -9.75 -5.89 -7.90
N ARG A 103 -9.79 -5.84 -9.23
CA ARG A 103 -8.97 -6.66 -10.15
C ARG A 103 -8.38 -5.77 -11.23
N CYS A 104 -7.64 -4.76 -10.78
CA CYS A 104 -7.30 -3.58 -11.58
C CYS A 104 -6.01 -2.92 -11.09
N PRO A 105 -5.44 -2.00 -11.88
CA PRO A 105 -4.35 -1.15 -11.43
C PRO A 105 -4.74 -0.32 -10.19
N MET A 106 -3.80 -0.21 -9.26
CA MET A 106 -3.95 0.52 -8.00
C MET A 106 -2.90 1.63 -7.91
N VAL A 107 -3.16 2.60 -7.05
CA VAL A 107 -2.27 3.72 -6.70
C VAL A 107 -1.97 3.62 -5.20
N LEU A 108 -0.68 3.63 -4.86
CA LEU A 108 -0.23 3.78 -3.48
C LEU A 108 -0.49 5.22 -3.01
N THR A 109 -1.15 5.37 -1.87
CA THR A 109 -1.43 6.69 -1.27
C THR A 109 -0.46 7.02 -0.14
N GLN A 110 -0.51 8.26 0.35
CA GLN A 110 0.23 8.69 1.55
C GLN A 110 -0.38 8.18 2.86
N TYR A 111 -1.59 7.62 2.82
CA TYR A 111 -2.34 7.30 4.02
C TYR A 111 -1.97 5.90 4.52
N VAL A 112 -1.88 5.80 5.85
CA VAL A 112 -1.61 4.56 6.57
C VAL A 112 -2.68 4.43 7.65
N VAL A 113 -3.40 3.30 7.64
CA VAL A 113 -4.35 2.96 8.71
C VAL A 113 -3.56 2.57 9.95
N ASP A 114 -3.94 3.13 11.10
CA ASP A 114 -3.32 2.79 12.38
C ASP A 114 -3.38 1.27 12.65
N SER A 115 -2.31 0.72 13.23
CA SER A 115 -2.15 -0.72 13.42
C SER A 115 -3.21 -1.34 14.33
N GLY A 116 -3.82 -0.55 15.24
CA GLY A 116 -4.95 -1.00 16.03
C GLY A 116 -6.19 -1.33 15.17
N TYR A 117 -6.40 -0.57 14.09
CA TYR A 117 -7.50 -0.79 13.15
C TYR A 117 -7.15 -1.75 12.01
N ALA A 118 -5.87 -1.80 11.62
CA ALA A 118 -5.34 -2.77 10.66
C ALA A 118 -4.90 -4.10 11.33
N SER A 119 -5.53 -4.47 12.44
CA SER A 119 -5.28 -5.74 13.15
C SER A 119 -6.08 -6.93 12.60
N GLY A 120 -7.00 -6.67 11.67
CA GLY A 120 -7.82 -7.70 11.02
C GLY A 120 -8.97 -7.12 10.20
N GLN A 121 -9.51 -7.90 9.27
CA GLN A 121 -10.59 -7.49 8.36
C GLN A 121 -11.81 -6.89 9.09
N ALA A 122 -12.24 -7.51 10.18
CA ALA A 122 -13.40 -7.06 10.95
C ALA A 122 -13.11 -5.80 11.78
N ALA A 123 -11.87 -5.61 12.25
CA ALA A 123 -11.46 -4.39 12.93
C ALA A 123 -11.45 -3.21 11.94
N LEU A 124 -10.87 -3.44 10.76
CA LEU A 124 -10.77 -2.45 9.71
C LEU A 124 -12.15 -1.98 9.24
N TRP A 125 -13.09 -2.90 8.98
CA TRP A 125 -14.45 -2.52 8.57
C TRP A 125 -15.22 -1.78 9.66
N ARG A 126 -15.03 -2.14 10.93
CA ARG A 126 -15.69 -1.45 12.04
C ARG A 126 -15.20 0.00 12.16
N TRP A 127 -13.91 0.21 11.92
CA TRP A 127 -13.31 1.53 11.88
C TRP A 127 -13.71 2.31 10.62
N SER A 128 -13.75 1.68 9.44
CA SER A 128 -13.99 2.37 8.18
C SER A 128 -15.48 2.63 7.89
N ALA A 129 -16.40 1.90 8.52
CA ALA A 129 -17.85 2.00 8.29
C ALA A 129 -18.41 3.44 8.32
N PRO A 130 -18.02 4.35 9.24
CA PRO A 130 -18.53 5.72 9.24
C PRO A 130 -18.11 6.55 8.01
N PHE A 131 -17.05 6.16 7.31
CA PHE A 131 -16.51 6.85 6.14
C PHE A 131 -16.95 6.23 4.81
N GLN A 132 -17.61 5.07 4.86
CA GLN A 132 -18.10 4.40 3.66
C GLN A 132 -19.30 5.17 3.08
N PRO A 133 -19.34 5.38 1.75
CA PRO A 133 -20.48 6.03 1.11
C PRO A 133 -21.74 5.17 1.31
N ARG A 134 -22.83 5.84 1.66
CA ARG A 134 -24.15 5.22 1.82
C ARG A 134 -24.78 4.87 0.47
#